data_AF-A0A4P7H6L1-F1
#
_entry.id   AF-A0A4P7H6L1-F1
#
_cell.length_a   1.000
_cell.length_b   1.000
_cell.length_c   1.000
_cell.angle_alpha   90.00
_cell.angle_beta   90.00
_cell.angle_gamma   90.00
#
_symmetry.space_group_name_H-M   'P 1'
#
loop_
_entity.id
_entity.type
_entity.pdbx_description
1 polymer ?
#
loop_
_entity_poly.entity_id
_entity_poly.type
_entity_poly.pdbx_seq_one_letter_code
_entity_poly.pdbx_strand_id
1 'polypeptide(L)'
;MEFREFFARHRIATAVAAPAVLGLAAVVATTFALTSTPETRDTQLTSSVTECHDMVSISVAGRGDTPVAGTTKLLVDANGKELPAALSGDHKSEWVDPVVNAPNGAVDPGSYAAVYIAYPANMATYEDAVNAGAANTEQVMREIAKACPDTKFSIVGYSEGADVVRRVAMKVGHQEADKDGAYGIVDPANVVGVVILADSGRGAGDGPFPGSKDPYGNPDGFDQKYQNGKNPTPGQGALPGTSGDFGALNGRIASFCSDGDLTCAAPENISLLQLVVNVGRQINVDALEKDGLTPATGQDVAVVLSRIALAAFADIQSQPNWLKSDETFLQVLLKVSDPAYKPGQAPKTPVKADAIAADDMSPLAYLPQKILNEIVGLIVTNQNTIPVVMNDPYKLTLGPNHTGHHFDYWRDADPANGKPLTSAEYAAAWITHLAKQAQAGKKVDTTAKPEEADLAAAYKAAAATSTSPSATPTKSATPTTSAAPTTTSSAPTTTPTTSASPTTTSVAPQSTTAPAPTSATTTETAKPTTTVAPTTTTESAAPSTTSTK
;
A
#
# COMPACT_ATOMS: atom_id res chain seq x y z
N MET A 1 -1.12 13.30 -65.23
CA MET A 1 0.11 13.33 -66.04
C MET A 1 1.22 13.87 -65.14
N GLU A 2 1.41 13.29 -63.96
CA GLU A 2 2.05 11.99 -63.68
C GLU A 2 3.54 12.06 -64.00
N PHE A 3 4.33 12.27 -62.94
CA PHE A 3 5.79 12.15 -62.82
C PHE A 3 6.25 10.69 -63.09
N ARG A 4 5.75 10.10 -64.18
CA ARG A 4 5.95 8.72 -64.62
C ARG A 4 7.11 8.54 -65.60
N GLU A 5 7.87 9.58 -65.91
CA GLU A 5 8.92 9.52 -66.95
C GLU A 5 10.37 9.49 -66.47
N PHE A 6 10.67 9.68 -65.17
CA PHE A 6 12.08 9.74 -64.75
C PHE A 6 12.71 8.38 -64.44
N PHE A 7 11.94 7.36 -64.08
CA PHE A 7 12.48 6.01 -63.81
C PHE A 7 12.51 5.08 -65.04
N ALA A 8 12.17 5.59 -66.23
CA ALA A 8 12.05 4.81 -67.46
C ALA A 8 13.38 4.52 -68.18
N ARG A 9 14.56 4.80 -67.60
CA ARG A 9 15.83 4.72 -68.36
C ARG A 9 16.94 3.84 -67.82
N HIS A 10 16.84 3.17 -66.67
CA HIS A 10 17.92 2.26 -66.21
C HIS A 10 17.37 0.88 -65.83
N ARG A 11 17.16 0.06 -66.87
CA ARG A 11 17.03 -1.41 -66.80
C ARG A 11 18.04 -2.02 -67.77
N ILE A 12 19.08 -2.68 -67.26
CA ILE A 12 19.79 -3.81 -67.91
C ILE A 12 20.18 -4.74 -66.75
N ALA A 13 19.34 -5.71 -66.42
CA ALA A 13 19.31 -7.08 -66.95
C ALA A 13 20.30 -8.02 -66.24
N THR A 14 19.75 -8.93 -65.46
CA THR A 14 20.11 -10.35 -65.53
C THR A 14 18.85 -11.15 -65.26
N ALA A 15 18.49 -11.95 -66.24
CA ALA A 15 17.31 -12.78 -66.31
C ALA A 15 17.68 -14.24 -65.99
N VAL A 16 16.62 -15.02 -65.73
CA VAL A 16 16.53 -16.49 -65.81
C VAL A 16 16.93 -17.27 -64.54
N ALA A 17 15.93 -17.64 -63.73
CA ALA A 17 15.48 -19.04 -63.57
C ALA A 17 14.38 -19.15 -62.49
N ALA A 18 13.17 -19.54 -62.91
CA ALA A 18 12.14 -20.15 -62.05
C ALA A 18 12.20 -21.69 -62.23
N PRO A 19 11.39 -22.51 -61.56
CA PRO A 19 11.07 -22.63 -60.13
C PRO A 19 11.29 -24.09 -59.64
N ALA A 20 12.05 -24.35 -58.57
CA ALA A 20 12.22 -25.73 -58.06
C ALA A 20 12.49 -25.88 -56.55
N VAL A 21 12.17 -24.88 -55.71
CA VAL A 21 12.54 -24.95 -54.27
C VAL A 21 11.35 -24.90 -53.30
N LEU A 22 10.12 -24.63 -53.75
CA LEU A 22 8.96 -24.58 -52.85
C LEU A 22 8.43 -25.95 -52.37
N GLY A 23 9.02 -27.07 -52.82
CA GLY A 23 8.60 -28.42 -52.41
C GLY A 23 9.38 -29.04 -51.25
N LEU A 24 10.55 -28.50 -50.86
CA LEU A 24 11.44 -29.14 -49.88
C LEU A 24 11.51 -28.42 -48.53
N ALA A 25 11.12 -27.14 -48.43
CA ALA A 25 11.11 -26.42 -47.16
C ALA A 25 9.93 -26.83 -46.24
N ALA A 26 8.84 -27.35 -46.80
CA ALA A 26 7.66 -27.78 -46.02
C ALA A 26 7.85 -29.15 -45.33
N VAL A 27 8.81 -29.98 -45.79
CA VAL A 27 9.05 -31.32 -45.23
C VAL A 27 10.11 -31.31 -44.12
N VAL A 28 11.05 -30.36 -44.14
CA VAL A 28 12.06 -30.23 -43.07
C VAL A 28 11.50 -29.51 -41.83
N ALA A 29 10.56 -28.58 -42.01
CA ALA A 29 9.88 -27.92 -40.88
C ALA A 29 8.92 -28.86 -40.13
N THR A 30 8.39 -29.89 -40.79
CA THR A 30 7.46 -30.86 -40.16
C THR A 30 8.17 -32.01 -39.45
N THR A 31 9.45 -32.27 -39.73
CA THR A 31 10.22 -33.31 -39.01
C THR A 31 10.98 -32.78 -37.78
N PHE A 32 11.35 -31.51 -37.75
CA PHE A 32 11.93 -30.90 -36.53
C PHE A 32 10.87 -30.56 -35.46
N ALA A 33 9.59 -30.45 -35.83
CA ALA A 33 8.49 -30.24 -34.89
C ALA A 33 8.05 -31.53 -34.16
N LEU A 34 8.57 -32.70 -34.53
CA LEU A 34 8.21 -34.00 -33.94
C LEU A 34 9.35 -34.66 -33.16
N THR A 35 10.46 -33.95 -32.95
CA THR A 35 11.57 -34.40 -32.08
C THR A 35 11.97 -33.30 -31.11
N SER A 36 10.98 -32.65 -30.49
CA SER A 36 11.20 -32.13 -29.15
C SER A 36 11.60 -33.33 -28.30
N THR A 37 12.89 -33.43 -27.94
CA THR A 37 13.28 -34.25 -26.80
C THR A 37 12.31 -33.90 -25.68
N PRO A 38 11.67 -34.88 -25.02
CA PRO A 38 10.90 -34.58 -23.83
C PRO A 38 11.89 -33.90 -22.89
N GLU A 39 11.73 -32.58 -22.70
CA GLU A 39 12.26 -31.97 -21.49
C GLU A 39 11.55 -32.74 -20.39
N THR A 40 12.30 -33.62 -19.74
CA THR A 40 11.97 -34.12 -18.43
C THR A 40 12.11 -32.91 -17.51
N ARG A 41 11.12 -32.02 -17.56
CA ARG A 41 10.80 -31.15 -16.45
C ARG A 41 10.48 -32.13 -15.33
N ASP A 42 11.29 -32.10 -14.27
CA ASP A 42 11.00 -32.86 -13.07
C ASP A 42 9.53 -32.66 -12.74
N THR A 43 8.75 -33.74 -12.76
CA THR A 43 7.31 -33.76 -12.44
C THR A 43 7.08 -33.54 -10.94
N GLN A 44 8.10 -33.03 -10.24
CA GLN A 44 8.07 -32.56 -8.88
C GLN A 44 8.37 -31.06 -8.90
N LEU A 45 7.49 -30.28 -8.27
CA LEU A 45 7.67 -28.87 -7.91
C LEU A 45 7.17 -27.80 -8.89
N THR A 46 6.03 -28.00 -9.56
CA THR A 46 5.17 -26.86 -9.96
C THR A 46 3.86 -26.97 -9.20
N SER A 47 3.65 -26.10 -8.21
CA SER A 47 2.33 -25.91 -7.62
C SER A 47 1.46 -25.24 -8.68
N SER A 48 0.53 -26.01 -9.23
CA SER A 48 -0.40 -25.56 -10.27
C SER A 48 -1.69 -25.07 -9.61
N VAL A 49 -2.37 -24.10 -10.24
CA VAL A 49 -3.75 -23.73 -9.87
C VAL A 49 -4.77 -24.87 -10.00
N THR A 50 -4.36 -26.01 -10.57
CA THR A 50 -5.18 -27.24 -10.68
C THR A 50 -5.19 -28.07 -9.40
N GLU A 51 -4.33 -27.78 -8.42
CA GLU A 51 -4.42 -28.34 -7.08
C GLU A 51 -5.53 -27.61 -6.31
N CYS A 52 -6.74 -28.17 -6.36
CA CYS A 52 -7.90 -27.55 -5.73
C CYS A 52 -7.86 -27.63 -4.21
N HIS A 53 -8.20 -26.52 -3.58
CA HIS A 53 -8.35 -26.36 -2.14
C HIS A 53 -9.79 -25.90 -1.84
N ASP A 54 -10.32 -26.27 -0.67
CA ASP A 54 -11.62 -25.77 -0.22
C ASP A 54 -11.59 -24.25 -0.07
N MET A 55 -10.47 -23.71 0.44
CA MET A 55 -10.24 -22.27 0.51
C MET A 55 -8.79 -21.88 0.17
N VAL A 56 -8.65 -20.78 -0.57
CA VAL A 56 -7.36 -20.13 -0.85
C VAL A 56 -7.36 -18.72 -0.29
N SER A 57 -6.33 -18.35 0.48
CA SER A 57 -6.10 -16.96 0.87
C SER A 57 -5.14 -16.29 -0.09
N ILE A 58 -5.62 -15.25 -0.76
CA ILE A 58 -4.83 -14.39 -1.63
C ILE A 58 -4.22 -13.29 -0.78
N SER A 59 -2.89 -13.24 -0.77
CA SER A 59 -2.11 -12.36 0.06
C SER A 59 -1.39 -11.32 -0.78
N VAL A 60 -1.56 -10.04 -0.43
CA VAL A 60 -0.89 -8.92 -1.08
C VAL A 60 -0.15 -8.12 -0.01
N ALA A 61 1.15 -8.36 0.08
CA ALA A 61 2.01 -7.68 1.03
C ALA A 61 2.35 -6.25 0.58
N GLY A 62 2.94 -5.47 1.48
CA GLY A 62 3.39 -4.11 1.22
C GLY A 62 4.72 -4.03 0.47
N ARG A 63 5.25 -2.80 0.38
CA ARG A 63 6.51 -2.48 -0.29
C ARG A 63 7.65 -3.42 0.12
N GLY A 64 8.30 -4.04 -0.87
CA GLY A 64 9.48 -4.88 -0.67
C GLY A 64 9.24 -6.28 -0.09
N ASP A 65 7.98 -6.70 0.13
CA ASP A 65 7.63 -7.96 0.82
C ASP A 65 6.89 -8.96 -0.08
N THR A 66 7.15 -8.90 -1.40
CA THR A 66 6.44 -9.68 -2.42
C THR A 66 7.35 -10.69 -3.12
N PRO A 67 6.79 -11.78 -3.70
CA PRO A 67 7.55 -12.70 -4.54
C PRO A 67 8.23 -11.97 -5.71
N VAL A 68 9.48 -12.34 -6.00
CA VAL A 68 10.25 -11.73 -7.09
C VAL A 68 10.55 -12.79 -8.16
N ALA A 69 10.08 -12.53 -9.38
CA ALA A 69 10.31 -13.40 -10.53
C ALA A 69 11.80 -13.71 -10.72
N GLY A 70 12.12 -14.97 -10.99
CA GLY A 70 13.50 -15.46 -11.13
C GLY A 70 14.21 -15.79 -9.81
N THR A 71 13.65 -15.42 -8.65
CA THR A 71 14.19 -15.79 -7.32
C THR A 71 13.20 -16.59 -6.49
N THR A 72 11.91 -16.32 -6.64
CA THR A 72 10.82 -17.08 -6.03
C THR A 72 10.25 -18.04 -7.06
N LYS A 73 9.92 -19.27 -6.63
CA LYS A 73 9.19 -20.20 -7.49
C LYS A 73 7.73 -19.76 -7.60
N LEU A 74 7.32 -19.41 -8.80
CA LEU A 74 5.98 -18.89 -9.07
C LEU A 74 5.00 -20.01 -9.46
N LEU A 75 3.72 -19.75 -9.23
CA LEU A 75 2.59 -20.59 -9.64
C LEU A 75 2.52 -20.68 -11.16
N VAL A 76 1.89 -21.75 -11.64
CA VAL A 76 1.56 -21.91 -13.06
C VAL A 76 0.06 -22.12 -13.25
N ASP A 77 -0.47 -21.61 -14.36
CA ASP A 77 -1.84 -21.86 -14.79
C ASP A 77 -2.04 -23.31 -15.28
N ALA A 78 -3.26 -23.64 -15.72
CA ALA A 78 -3.59 -24.98 -16.20
C ALA A 78 -2.80 -25.42 -17.46
N ASN A 79 -2.18 -24.48 -18.17
CA ASN A 79 -1.36 -24.73 -19.36
C ASN A 79 0.14 -24.73 -19.04
N GLY A 80 0.52 -24.61 -17.75
CA GLY A 80 1.91 -24.52 -17.32
C GLY A 80 2.55 -23.15 -17.55
N LYS A 81 1.76 -22.11 -17.86
CA LYS A 81 2.27 -20.74 -17.99
C LYS A 81 2.36 -20.09 -16.61
N GLU A 82 3.48 -19.43 -16.34
CA GLU A 82 3.73 -18.73 -15.09
C GLU A 82 2.65 -17.67 -14.79
N LEU A 83 2.24 -17.66 -13.51
CA LEU A 83 1.34 -16.69 -12.91
C LEU A 83 2.12 -15.82 -11.91
N PRO A 84 1.72 -14.54 -11.73
CA PRO A 84 2.40 -13.62 -10.85
C PRO A 84 2.04 -13.87 -9.38
N ALA A 85 2.31 -15.08 -8.88
CA ALA A 85 2.07 -15.44 -7.50
C ALA A 85 2.92 -16.63 -7.05
N ALA A 86 3.10 -16.82 -5.74
CA ALA A 86 3.82 -17.95 -5.15
C ALA A 86 3.04 -18.57 -3.98
N LEU A 87 3.31 -19.82 -3.62
CA LEU A 87 2.77 -20.44 -2.39
C LEU A 87 3.56 -20.04 -1.14
N SER A 88 2.96 -20.22 0.04
CA SER A 88 3.61 -20.06 1.36
C SER A 88 4.83 -20.95 1.62
N GLY A 89 5.03 -21.98 0.79
CA GLY A 89 6.24 -22.82 0.80
C GLY A 89 7.40 -22.22 0.00
N ASP A 90 7.10 -21.36 -0.97
CA ASP A 90 8.08 -20.77 -1.89
C ASP A 90 8.36 -19.29 -1.56
N HIS A 91 7.47 -18.59 -0.84
CA HIS A 91 7.64 -17.21 -0.34
C HIS A 91 7.42 -17.10 1.16
N LYS A 92 8.03 -16.09 1.78
CA LYS A 92 7.82 -15.69 3.18
C LYS A 92 7.62 -14.19 3.24
N SER A 93 6.59 -13.76 3.95
CA SER A 93 6.36 -12.37 4.27
C SER A 93 6.40 -12.14 5.77
N GLU A 94 7.03 -11.05 6.20
CA GLU A 94 7.04 -10.67 7.62
C GLU A 94 5.63 -10.32 8.12
N TRP A 95 4.85 -9.66 7.27
CA TRP A 95 3.63 -8.97 7.67
C TRP A 95 2.37 -9.81 7.50
N VAL A 96 2.20 -10.45 6.35
CA VAL A 96 0.95 -11.16 6.05
C VAL A 96 0.99 -12.63 6.49
N ASP A 97 2.17 -13.27 6.60
CA ASP A 97 2.31 -14.66 7.06
C ASP A 97 1.55 -14.95 8.38
N PRO A 98 1.64 -14.10 9.44
CA PRO A 98 0.92 -14.32 10.69
C PRO A 98 -0.59 -14.45 10.52
N VAL A 99 -1.14 -13.84 9.47
CA VAL A 99 -2.57 -13.82 9.15
C VAL A 99 -2.92 -14.96 8.20
N VAL A 100 -2.26 -15.03 7.03
CA VAL A 100 -2.63 -15.96 5.96
C VAL A 100 -2.13 -17.38 6.18
N ASN A 101 -1.14 -17.61 7.05
CA ASN A 101 -0.70 -18.97 7.36
C ASN A 101 -1.39 -19.55 8.59
N ALA A 102 -2.21 -18.78 9.32
CA ALA A 102 -2.91 -19.24 10.52
C ALA A 102 -3.80 -20.47 10.30
N PRO A 103 -4.51 -20.64 9.16
CA PRO A 103 -5.31 -21.84 8.93
C PRO A 103 -4.45 -23.12 8.77
N ASN A 104 -3.16 -23.01 8.47
CA ASN A 104 -2.30 -24.19 8.27
C ASN A 104 -2.24 -25.02 9.55
N GLY A 105 -2.69 -26.27 9.46
CA GLY A 105 -2.76 -27.20 10.60
C GLY A 105 -4.00 -27.03 11.50
N ALA A 106 -4.89 -26.08 11.18
CA ALA A 106 -6.23 -25.97 11.76
C ALA A 106 -7.31 -26.62 10.88
N VAL A 107 -6.97 -26.95 9.63
CA VAL A 107 -7.79 -27.65 8.63
C VAL A 107 -7.05 -28.89 8.11
N ASP A 108 -7.78 -29.78 7.43
CA ASP A 108 -7.22 -31.00 6.85
C ASP A 108 -6.13 -30.68 5.81
N PRO A 109 -5.07 -31.51 5.71
CA PRO A 109 -4.05 -31.32 4.68
C PRO A 109 -4.65 -31.28 3.28
N GLY A 110 -4.36 -30.21 2.53
CA GLY A 110 -4.91 -30.01 1.19
C GLY A 110 -6.24 -29.23 1.14
N SER A 111 -6.91 -28.98 2.27
CA SER A 111 -8.11 -28.13 2.29
C SER A 111 -7.83 -26.63 2.13
N TYR A 112 -6.59 -26.19 2.39
CA TYR A 112 -6.22 -24.78 2.40
C TYR A 112 -4.86 -24.49 1.76
N ALA A 113 -4.76 -23.35 1.10
CA ALA A 113 -3.50 -22.77 0.66
C ALA A 113 -3.45 -21.25 0.85
N ALA A 114 -2.23 -20.73 1.04
CA ALA A 114 -1.95 -19.30 1.01
C ALA A 114 -1.08 -18.96 -0.21
N VAL A 115 -1.54 -17.99 -0.99
CA VAL A 115 -0.96 -17.54 -2.27
C VAL A 115 -0.56 -16.08 -2.15
N TYR A 116 0.68 -15.74 -2.51
CA TYR A 116 1.25 -14.40 -2.39
C TYR A 116 1.37 -13.79 -3.78
N ILE A 117 0.82 -12.60 -3.99
CA ILE A 117 0.82 -11.93 -5.29
C ILE A 117 2.18 -11.26 -5.53
N ALA A 118 2.81 -11.61 -6.65
CA ALA A 118 3.99 -10.94 -7.16
C ALA A 118 3.57 -9.66 -7.87
N TYR A 119 4.09 -8.52 -7.45
CA TYR A 119 3.88 -7.23 -8.12
C TYR A 119 5.00 -6.26 -7.75
N PRO A 120 5.14 -5.10 -8.44
CA PRO A 120 6.28 -4.22 -8.24
C PRO A 120 6.50 -3.73 -6.81
N ALA A 121 5.44 -3.62 -5.99
CA ALA A 121 5.50 -3.32 -4.55
C ALA A 121 6.47 -2.20 -4.19
N ASN A 122 6.30 -1.03 -4.81
CA ASN A 122 7.26 0.05 -4.75
C ASN A 122 6.62 1.43 -4.90
N MET A 123 7.33 2.45 -4.39
CA MET A 123 6.88 3.84 -4.43
C MET A 123 7.62 4.64 -5.52
N ALA A 124 8.42 3.98 -6.37
CA ALA A 124 9.01 4.60 -7.56
C ALA A 124 7.94 4.98 -8.58
N THR A 125 6.92 4.14 -8.72
CA THR A 125 5.73 4.35 -9.55
C THR A 125 4.49 3.82 -8.83
N TYR A 126 4.04 4.50 -7.78
CA TYR A 126 3.00 4.00 -6.87
C TYR A 126 1.73 3.51 -7.60
N GLU A 127 1.13 4.34 -8.47
CA GLU A 127 -0.10 3.93 -9.17
C GLU A 127 0.12 2.77 -10.12
N ASP A 128 1.26 2.70 -10.81
CA ASP A 128 1.57 1.58 -11.71
C ASP A 128 1.79 0.29 -10.92
N ALA A 129 2.46 0.37 -9.76
CA ALA A 129 2.67 -0.74 -8.86
C ALA A 129 1.33 -1.28 -8.34
N VAL A 130 0.48 -0.41 -7.77
CA VAL A 130 -0.84 -0.82 -7.25
C VAL A 130 -1.76 -1.34 -8.35
N ASN A 131 -1.77 -0.72 -9.54
CA ASN A 131 -2.58 -1.20 -10.66
C ASN A 131 -2.11 -2.57 -11.17
N ALA A 132 -0.79 -2.79 -11.24
CA ALA A 132 -0.23 -4.10 -11.57
C ALA A 132 -0.57 -5.14 -10.50
N GLY A 133 -0.48 -4.78 -9.22
CA GLY A 133 -0.89 -5.64 -8.10
C GLY A 133 -2.35 -6.06 -8.19
N ALA A 134 -3.26 -5.11 -8.47
CA ALA A 134 -4.67 -5.39 -8.64
C ALA A 134 -4.93 -6.31 -9.85
N ALA A 135 -4.32 -6.01 -11.00
CA ALA A 135 -4.45 -6.83 -12.20
C ALA A 135 -3.93 -8.27 -11.99
N ASN A 136 -2.79 -8.41 -11.31
CA ASN A 136 -2.19 -9.71 -11.00
C ASN A 136 -3.05 -10.51 -10.01
N THR A 137 -3.57 -9.86 -8.97
CA THR A 137 -4.50 -10.46 -8.01
C THR A 137 -5.75 -10.98 -8.72
N GLU A 138 -6.39 -10.14 -9.54
CA GLU A 138 -7.57 -10.53 -10.31
C GLU A 138 -7.27 -11.69 -11.29
N GLN A 139 -6.09 -11.68 -11.93
CA GLN A 139 -5.68 -12.75 -12.83
C GLN A 139 -5.53 -14.08 -12.08
N VAL A 140 -4.81 -14.09 -10.96
CA VAL A 140 -4.59 -15.29 -10.17
C VAL A 140 -5.91 -15.85 -9.64
N MET A 141 -6.80 -14.98 -9.13
CA MET A 141 -8.14 -15.38 -8.69
C MET A 141 -8.97 -15.99 -9.83
N ARG A 142 -8.96 -15.37 -11.02
CA ARG A 142 -9.65 -15.91 -12.21
C ARG A 142 -9.15 -17.31 -12.57
N GLU A 143 -7.84 -17.50 -12.63
CA GLU A 143 -7.26 -18.78 -13.03
C GLU A 143 -7.54 -19.88 -12.00
N ILE A 144 -7.48 -19.57 -10.70
CA ILE A 144 -7.87 -20.51 -9.64
C ILE A 144 -9.37 -20.82 -9.74
N ALA A 145 -10.24 -19.81 -9.84
CA ALA A 145 -11.69 -20.03 -9.89
C ALA A 145 -12.11 -20.83 -11.14
N LYS A 146 -11.41 -20.65 -12.26
CA LYS A 146 -11.63 -21.41 -13.48
C LYS A 146 -11.20 -22.87 -13.35
N ALA A 147 -10.06 -23.13 -12.71
CA ALA A 147 -9.55 -24.47 -12.48
C ALA A 147 -10.33 -25.21 -11.39
N CYS A 148 -10.75 -24.49 -10.34
CA CYS A 148 -11.38 -25.00 -9.14
C CYS A 148 -12.62 -24.13 -8.78
N PRO A 149 -13.78 -24.33 -9.44
CA PRO A 149 -14.96 -23.47 -9.28
C PRO A 149 -15.57 -23.44 -7.87
N ASP A 150 -15.34 -24.48 -7.08
CA ASP A 150 -15.88 -24.61 -5.73
C ASP A 150 -15.02 -23.89 -4.67
N THR A 151 -13.76 -23.57 -5.00
CA THR A 151 -12.80 -22.93 -4.09
C THR A 151 -13.33 -21.58 -3.58
N LYS A 152 -13.25 -21.41 -2.27
CA LYS A 152 -13.53 -20.14 -1.60
C LYS A 152 -12.26 -19.31 -1.48
N PHE A 153 -12.42 -17.99 -1.44
CA PHE A 153 -11.31 -17.05 -1.36
C PHE A 153 -11.41 -16.21 -0.10
N SER A 154 -10.30 -16.03 0.60
CA SER A 154 -10.08 -14.81 1.37
C SER A 154 -9.02 -13.94 0.70
N ILE A 155 -9.04 -12.64 0.95
CA ILE A 155 -8.07 -11.71 0.39
C ILE A 155 -7.51 -10.86 1.53
N VAL A 156 -6.19 -10.80 1.69
CA VAL A 156 -5.51 -10.09 2.77
C VAL A 156 -4.51 -9.10 2.18
N GLY A 157 -4.63 -7.83 2.55
CA GLY A 157 -3.75 -6.76 2.10
C GLY A 157 -3.15 -5.99 3.27
N TYR A 158 -1.89 -5.57 3.14
CA TYR A 158 -1.22 -4.68 4.10
C TYR A 158 -0.47 -3.55 3.38
N SER A 159 -0.53 -2.33 3.92
CA SER A 159 0.22 -1.17 3.41
C SER A 159 -0.13 -0.85 1.95
N GLU A 160 0.84 -0.77 1.04
CA GLU A 160 0.59 -0.64 -0.40
C GLU A 160 -0.32 -1.78 -0.94
N GLY A 161 -0.15 -2.99 -0.42
CA GLY A 161 -1.02 -4.13 -0.73
C GLY A 161 -2.44 -3.98 -0.20
N ALA A 162 -2.68 -3.12 0.79
CA ALA A 162 -4.02 -2.78 1.27
C ALA A 162 -4.82 -1.99 0.23
N ASP A 163 -4.19 -1.03 -0.47
CA ASP A 163 -4.81 -0.32 -1.60
C ASP A 163 -5.12 -1.29 -2.76
N VAL A 164 -4.18 -2.19 -3.07
CA VAL A 164 -4.41 -3.27 -4.05
C VAL A 164 -5.66 -4.08 -3.68
N VAL A 165 -5.72 -4.61 -2.46
CA VAL A 165 -6.84 -5.47 -2.01
C VAL A 165 -8.13 -4.69 -1.95
N ARG A 166 -8.12 -3.43 -1.53
CA ARG A 166 -9.31 -2.57 -1.56
C ARG A 166 -9.87 -2.44 -2.98
N ARG A 167 -9.03 -2.09 -3.96
CA ARG A 167 -9.43 -1.95 -5.37
C ARG A 167 -9.98 -3.26 -5.92
N VAL A 168 -9.33 -4.39 -5.62
CA VAL A 168 -9.80 -5.73 -6.03
C VAL A 168 -11.15 -6.06 -5.39
N ALA A 169 -11.30 -5.86 -4.08
CA ALA A 169 -12.53 -6.15 -3.36
C ALA A 169 -13.71 -5.30 -3.85
N MET A 170 -13.50 -4.00 -4.13
CA MET A 170 -14.52 -3.15 -4.73
C MET A 170 -14.92 -3.66 -6.13
N LYS A 171 -13.95 -3.98 -7.00
CA LYS A 171 -14.24 -4.54 -8.34
C LYS A 171 -15.00 -5.86 -8.25
N VAL A 172 -14.58 -6.76 -7.36
CA VAL A 172 -15.26 -8.05 -7.15
C VAL A 172 -16.64 -7.84 -6.56
N GLY A 173 -16.85 -6.85 -5.69
CA GLY A 173 -18.14 -6.57 -5.08
C GLY A 173 -19.17 -5.92 -6.01
N HIS A 174 -18.70 -5.15 -7.00
CA HIS A 174 -19.56 -4.37 -7.91
C HIS A 174 -19.68 -4.96 -9.32
N GLN A 175 -18.97 -6.03 -9.66
CA GLN A 175 -19.17 -6.71 -10.94
C GLN A 175 -20.56 -7.33 -11.03
N GLU A 176 -21.09 -7.35 -12.25
CA GLU A 176 -22.33 -8.04 -12.59
C GLU A 176 -22.00 -9.35 -13.31
N ALA A 177 -22.83 -10.37 -13.10
CA ALA A 177 -22.75 -11.58 -13.88
C ALA A 177 -23.12 -11.28 -15.34
N ASP A 178 -22.44 -11.93 -16.28
CA ASP A 178 -22.81 -11.88 -17.69
C ASP A 178 -24.13 -12.64 -17.95
N LYS A 179 -24.55 -12.67 -19.22
CA LYS A 179 -25.79 -13.33 -19.65
C LYS A 179 -25.86 -14.84 -19.34
N ASP A 180 -24.71 -15.48 -19.13
CA ASP A 180 -24.59 -16.90 -18.84
C ASP A 180 -24.39 -17.15 -17.33
N GLY A 181 -24.44 -16.10 -16.51
CA GLY A 181 -24.25 -16.16 -15.06
C GLY A 181 -22.78 -16.18 -14.63
N ALA A 182 -21.84 -15.93 -15.54
CA ALA A 182 -20.42 -15.95 -15.25
C ALA A 182 -19.92 -14.55 -14.82
N TYR A 183 -19.01 -14.53 -13.85
CA TYR A 183 -18.40 -13.30 -13.37
C TYR A 183 -17.02 -13.07 -14.01
N GLY A 184 -16.67 -11.80 -14.19
CA GLY A 184 -15.42 -11.42 -14.85
C GLY A 184 -14.17 -11.79 -14.05
N ILE A 185 -14.22 -11.74 -12.72
CA ILE A 185 -13.08 -12.08 -11.84
C ILE A 185 -13.32 -13.41 -11.11
N VAL A 186 -14.34 -13.42 -10.26
CA VAL A 186 -14.78 -14.57 -9.47
C VAL A 186 -16.21 -14.29 -9.03
N ASP A 187 -17.03 -15.30 -8.75
CA ASP A 187 -18.33 -15.06 -8.10
C ASP A 187 -18.10 -14.35 -6.74
N PRO A 188 -18.72 -13.18 -6.49
CA PRO A 188 -18.61 -12.50 -5.19
C PRO A 188 -19.08 -13.37 -4.01
N ALA A 189 -19.90 -14.39 -4.24
CA ALA A 189 -20.30 -15.37 -3.23
C ALA A 189 -19.15 -16.32 -2.82
N ASN A 190 -18.13 -16.50 -3.68
CA ASN A 190 -16.95 -17.31 -3.37
C ASN A 190 -15.88 -16.52 -2.61
N VAL A 191 -15.95 -15.20 -2.53
CA VAL A 191 -15.08 -14.40 -1.64
C VAL A 191 -15.74 -14.31 -0.26
N VAL A 192 -15.19 -15.05 0.69
CA VAL A 192 -15.81 -15.28 2.01
C VAL A 192 -15.28 -14.33 3.10
N GLY A 193 -14.15 -13.67 2.87
CA GLY A 193 -13.63 -12.64 3.76
C GLY A 193 -12.52 -11.82 3.12
N VAL A 194 -12.47 -10.52 3.44
CA VAL A 194 -11.41 -9.61 3.00
C VAL A 194 -10.85 -8.90 4.23
N VAL A 195 -9.53 -8.91 4.38
CA VAL A 195 -8.81 -8.19 5.44
C VAL A 195 -7.93 -7.13 4.80
N ILE A 196 -8.04 -5.90 5.29
CA ILE A 196 -7.28 -4.74 4.81
C ILE A 196 -6.62 -4.10 6.03
N LEU A 197 -5.31 -4.23 6.17
CA LEU A 197 -4.51 -3.65 7.24
C LEU A 197 -3.86 -2.35 6.70
N ALA A 198 -4.10 -1.22 7.37
CA ALA A 198 -3.72 0.11 6.87
C ALA A 198 -4.49 0.54 5.61
N ASP A 199 -5.82 0.44 5.67
CA ASP A 199 -6.72 0.83 4.56
C ASP A 199 -6.65 2.33 4.24
N SER A 200 -5.89 2.67 3.20
CA SER A 200 -5.71 4.06 2.76
C SER A 200 -6.93 4.66 2.09
N GLY A 201 -7.97 3.89 1.78
CA GLY A 201 -9.20 4.37 1.16
C GLY A 201 -10.38 4.48 2.11
N ARG A 202 -10.21 4.18 3.41
CA ARG A 202 -11.30 4.24 4.38
C ARG A 202 -11.83 5.67 4.55
N GLY A 203 -13.15 5.83 4.73
CA GLY A 203 -13.77 7.10 5.04
C GLY A 203 -13.55 7.55 6.48
N ALA A 204 -13.76 8.84 6.73
CA ALA A 204 -13.83 9.37 8.08
C ALA A 204 -15.05 8.81 8.82
N GLY A 205 -14.84 8.32 10.03
CA GLY A 205 -15.91 7.75 10.84
C GLY A 205 -16.35 6.33 10.44
N ASP A 206 -15.68 5.71 9.47
CA ASP A 206 -15.94 4.31 9.12
C ASP A 206 -15.54 3.38 10.27
N GLY A 207 -16.41 2.42 10.56
CA GLY A 207 -16.07 1.31 11.45
C GLY A 207 -15.21 0.26 10.74
N PRO A 208 -14.48 -0.59 11.49
CA PRO A 208 -13.61 -1.62 10.93
C PRO A 208 -14.31 -2.68 10.08
N PHE A 209 -15.63 -2.78 10.11
CA PHE A 209 -16.39 -3.78 9.34
C PHE A 209 -17.40 -3.14 8.37
N PRO A 210 -16.94 -2.52 7.26
CA PRO A 210 -17.81 -1.88 6.30
C PRO A 210 -18.95 -2.77 5.82
N GLY A 211 -20.18 -2.24 5.91
CA GLY A 211 -21.39 -2.90 5.44
C GLY A 211 -21.91 -4.07 6.29
N SER A 212 -21.27 -4.39 7.41
CA SER A 212 -21.78 -5.38 8.38
C SER A 212 -22.96 -4.84 9.18
N LYS A 213 -23.71 -5.72 9.84
CA LYS A 213 -24.80 -5.34 10.76
C LYS A 213 -24.30 -4.56 11.97
N ASP A 214 -23.10 -4.85 12.46
CA ASP A 214 -22.40 -4.08 13.50
C ASP A 214 -21.01 -3.65 13.00
N PRO A 215 -20.92 -2.50 12.30
CA PRO A 215 -19.68 -2.00 11.69
C PRO A 215 -18.49 -1.83 12.65
N TYR A 216 -18.74 -1.82 13.95
CA TYR A 216 -17.72 -1.68 15.00
C TYR A 216 -17.47 -2.97 15.79
N GLY A 217 -18.34 -3.97 15.62
CA GLY A 217 -18.30 -5.22 16.35
C GLY A 217 -17.50 -6.28 15.63
N ASN A 218 -17.97 -6.71 14.46
CA ASN A 218 -17.44 -7.87 13.75
C ASN A 218 -18.00 -7.99 12.31
N PRO A 219 -17.35 -8.78 11.43
CA PRO A 219 -17.92 -9.17 10.14
C PRO A 219 -19.21 -9.98 10.32
N ASP A 220 -20.09 -9.95 9.31
CA ASP A 220 -21.29 -10.76 9.30
C ASP A 220 -20.91 -12.25 9.26
N GLY A 221 -21.44 -13.03 10.21
CA GLY A 221 -21.11 -14.45 10.34
C GLY A 221 -19.88 -14.78 11.16
N PHE A 222 -19.34 -13.81 11.90
CA PHE A 222 -18.27 -14.05 12.86
C PHE A 222 -18.59 -13.38 14.20
N ASP A 223 -19.19 -14.13 15.12
CA ASP A 223 -19.73 -13.58 16.39
C ASP A 223 -18.66 -13.07 17.38
N GLN A 224 -17.38 -13.32 17.11
CA GLN A 224 -16.29 -12.81 17.93
C GLN A 224 -16.16 -11.31 17.73
N LYS A 225 -16.46 -10.53 18.77
CA LYS A 225 -16.24 -9.09 18.74
C LYS A 225 -14.77 -8.75 18.66
N TYR A 226 -14.44 -7.83 17.76
CA TYR A 226 -13.11 -7.22 17.62
C TYR A 226 -12.85 -6.24 18.75
N GLN A 227 -13.85 -5.41 19.06
CA GLN A 227 -13.80 -4.44 20.14
C GLN A 227 -15.18 -4.22 20.78
N ASN A 228 -15.20 -3.75 22.02
CA ASN A 228 -16.44 -3.38 22.72
C ASN A 228 -16.92 -1.96 22.38
N GLY A 229 -16.01 -1.09 21.93
CA GLY A 229 -16.29 0.32 21.62
C GLY A 229 -16.87 0.53 20.22
N LYS A 230 -17.55 1.68 20.05
CA LYS A 230 -18.09 2.15 18.76
C LYS A 230 -17.38 3.39 18.22
N ASN A 231 -16.24 3.74 18.81
CA ASN A 231 -15.47 4.88 18.35
C ASN A 231 -14.64 4.44 17.14
N PRO A 232 -14.78 5.11 15.99
CA PRO A 232 -13.89 4.87 14.85
C PRO A 232 -12.48 5.38 15.18
N THR A 233 -11.48 4.80 14.51
CA THR A 233 -10.14 5.38 14.50
C THR A 233 -10.23 6.80 13.91
N PRO A 234 -9.71 7.84 14.58
CA PRO A 234 -9.78 9.21 14.07
C PRO A 234 -9.20 9.37 12.66
N GLY A 235 -9.65 10.39 11.93
CA GLY A 235 -9.14 10.71 10.60
C GLY A 235 -9.76 9.87 9.49
N GLN A 236 -9.16 9.93 8.30
CA GLN A 236 -9.55 9.24 7.07
C GLN A 236 -8.33 8.59 6.39
N GLY A 237 -8.56 7.71 5.43
CA GLY A 237 -7.48 7.19 4.59
C GLY A 237 -6.81 8.28 3.75
N ALA A 238 -5.51 8.13 3.49
CA ALA A 238 -4.72 9.08 2.71
C ALA A 238 -5.13 9.17 1.23
N LEU A 239 -5.89 8.19 0.74
CA LEU A 239 -6.37 8.06 -0.63
C LEU A 239 -7.91 8.10 -0.68
N PRO A 240 -8.55 9.23 -0.35
CA PRO A 240 -10.02 9.34 -0.38
C PRO A 240 -10.61 9.08 -1.78
N GLY A 241 -9.81 9.21 -2.85
CA GLY A 241 -10.20 8.84 -4.21
C GLY A 241 -10.47 7.34 -4.43
N THR A 242 -9.98 6.47 -3.53
CA THR A 242 -10.25 5.02 -3.55
C THR A 242 -11.34 4.61 -2.56
N SER A 243 -11.99 5.58 -1.89
CA SER A 243 -13.12 5.33 -0.99
C SER A 243 -14.39 4.83 -1.70
N GLY A 244 -15.29 4.22 -0.94
CA GLY A 244 -16.56 3.65 -1.43
C GLY A 244 -16.95 2.37 -0.68
N ASP A 245 -18.16 1.87 -0.97
CA ASP A 245 -18.63 0.59 -0.46
C ASP A 245 -18.00 -0.60 -1.21
N PHE A 246 -18.22 -1.83 -0.72
CA PHE A 246 -17.69 -3.06 -1.31
C PHE A 246 -18.76 -3.91 -2.01
N GLY A 247 -19.90 -3.31 -2.38
CA GLY A 247 -20.98 -3.96 -3.11
C GLY A 247 -21.48 -5.24 -2.44
N ALA A 248 -21.48 -6.34 -3.19
CA ALA A 248 -21.86 -7.66 -2.69
C ALA A 248 -20.96 -8.18 -1.56
N LEU A 249 -19.76 -7.64 -1.36
CA LEU A 249 -18.85 -8.03 -0.29
C LEU A 249 -19.06 -7.26 1.02
N ASN A 250 -19.96 -6.27 1.05
CA ASN A 250 -20.34 -5.60 2.29
C ASN A 250 -20.73 -6.62 3.38
N GLY A 251 -20.23 -6.42 4.60
CA GLY A 251 -20.37 -7.37 5.71
C GLY A 251 -19.31 -8.48 5.75
N ARG A 252 -18.50 -8.64 4.70
CA ARG A 252 -17.37 -9.59 4.61
C ARG A 252 -16.02 -8.89 4.52
N ILE A 253 -15.93 -7.67 5.03
CA ILE A 253 -14.72 -6.84 5.02
C ILE A 253 -14.30 -6.55 6.47
N ALA A 254 -13.01 -6.71 6.75
CA ALA A 254 -12.34 -6.19 7.94
C ALA A 254 -11.27 -5.18 7.50
N SER A 255 -11.59 -3.90 7.61
CA SER A 255 -10.74 -2.74 7.28
C SER A 255 -10.16 -2.17 8.58
N PHE A 256 -8.96 -2.62 8.94
CA PHE A 256 -8.30 -2.22 10.18
C PHE A 256 -7.42 -1.00 9.97
N CYS A 257 -7.46 -0.11 10.96
CA CYS A 257 -6.59 1.06 11.02
C CYS A 257 -6.12 1.30 12.45
N SER A 258 -4.80 1.31 12.64
CA SER A 258 -4.19 1.69 13.91
C SER A 258 -4.26 3.20 14.09
N ASP A 259 -4.54 3.65 15.31
CA ASP A 259 -4.53 5.08 15.61
C ASP A 259 -3.12 5.65 15.39
N GLY A 260 -3.03 6.82 14.77
CA GLY A 260 -1.77 7.46 14.40
C GLY A 260 -1.08 6.95 13.11
N ASP A 261 -1.56 5.87 12.48
CA ASP A 261 -1.05 5.46 11.16
C ASP A 261 -1.58 6.40 10.07
N LEU A 262 -0.80 7.39 9.65
CA LEU A 262 -1.24 8.41 8.67
C LEU A 262 -1.63 7.83 7.29
N THR A 263 -1.33 6.56 7.01
CA THR A 263 -1.81 5.90 5.79
C THR A 263 -3.32 5.76 5.80
N CYS A 264 -3.88 5.37 6.94
CA CYS A 264 -5.30 5.12 7.11
C CYS A 264 -5.99 6.13 8.06
N ALA A 265 -5.26 6.81 8.95
CA ALA A 265 -5.73 7.77 9.95
C ALA A 265 -5.18 9.19 9.69
N ALA A 266 -5.14 9.60 8.42
CA ALA A 266 -4.78 10.96 8.05
C ALA A 266 -5.82 11.97 8.57
N PRO A 267 -5.41 13.10 9.15
CA PRO A 267 -6.36 14.12 9.62
C PRO A 267 -7.24 14.68 8.50
N GLU A 268 -8.55 14.77 8.74
CA GLU A 268 -9.60 15.11 7.74
C GLU A 268 -9.48 16.51 7.12
N ASN A 269 -8.79 17.44 7.79
CA ASN A 269 -8.80 18.87 7.43
C ASN A 269 -7.44 19.42 6.97
N ILE A 270 -6.51 18.57 6.53
CA ILE A 270 -5.20 19.02 6.07
C ILE A 270 -5.11 18.85 4.56
N SER A 271 -5.74 19.77 3.82
CA SER A 271 -5.61 19.89 2.37
C SER A 271 -4.16 19.89 1.89
N LEU A 272 -3.23 20.42 2.69
CA LEU A 272 -1.82 20.39 2.35
C LEU A 272 -1.21 18.98 2.42
N LEU A 273 -1.63 18.14 3.38
CA LEU A 273 -1.18 16.76 3.50
C LEU A 273 -1.71 15.94 2.31
N GLN A 274 -2.99 16.13 1.95
CA GLN A 274 -3.58 15.48 0.78
C GLN A 274 -2.85 15.88 -0.52
N LEU A 275 -2.50 17.16 -0.68
CA LEU A 275 -1.69 17.61 -1.81
C LEU A 275 -0.33 16.92 -1.83
N VAL A 276 0.33 16.77 -0.67
CA VAL A 276 1.63 16.09 -0.58
C VAL A 276 1.49 14.61 -0.91
N VAL A 277 0.44 13.94 -0.46
CA VAL A 277 0.15 12.54 -0.83
C VAL A 277 -0.04 12.42 -2.35
N ASN A 278 -0.83 13.31 -2.95
CA ASN A 278 -1.07 13.34 -4.39
C ASN A 278 0.22 13.56 -5.20
N VAL A 279 1.12 14.44 -4.75
CA VAL A 279 2.45 14.65 -5.34
C VAL A 279 3.34 13.42 -5.12
N GLY A 280 3.35 12.88 -3.90
CA GLY A 280 4.16 11.73 -3.50
C GLY A 280 3.91 10.51 -4.39
N ARG A 281 2.65 10.26 -4.74
CA ARG A 281 2.24 9.17 -5.65
C ARG A 281 2.73 9.32 -7.09
N GLN A 282 3.21 10.51 -7.47
CA GLN A 282 3.64 10.85 -8.83
C GLN A 282 5.15 11.02 -8.98
N ILE A 283 5.90 11.01 -7.87
CA ILE A 283 7.37 11.09 -7.89
C ILE A 283 7.98 9.74 -7.53
N ASN A 284 9.25 9.57 -7.86
CA ASN A 284 9.99 8.37 -7.47
C ASN A 284 10.44 8.49 -6.00
N VAL A 285 9.57 8.09 -5.07
CA VAL A 285 9.84 8.19 -3.63
C VAL A 285 10.98 7.26 -3.22
N ASP A 286 11.12 6.10 -3.86
CA ASP A 286 12.22 5.17 -3.57
C ASP A 286 13.58 5.80 -3.87
N ALA A 287 13.72 6.48 -5.01
CA ALA A 287 14.93 7.19 -5.37
C ALA A 287 15.16 8.39 -4.46
N LEU A 288 14.11 9.12 -4.08
CA LEU A 288 14.23 10.26 -3.19
C LEU A 288 14.66 9.84 -1.77
N GLU A 289 14.14 8.72 -1.27
CA GLU A 289 14.54 8.14 0.03
C GLU A 289 15.99 7.65 -0.01
N LYS A 290 16.37 6.94 -1.08
CA LYS A 290 17.71 6.34 -1.24
C LYS A 290 18.81 7.37 -1.50
N ASP A 291 18.55 8.32 -2.41
CA ASP A 291 19.57 9.24 -2.95
C ASP A 291 19.40 10.68 -2.44
N GLY A 292 18.28 11.01 -1.79
CA GLY A 292 17.94 12.39 -1.44
C GLY A 292 17.58 13.23 -2.66
N LEU A 293 17.52 14.56 -2.46
CA LEU A 293 17.24 15.52 -3.52
C LEU A 293 18.50 15.82 -4.34
N THR A 294 18.75 15.00 -5.34
CA THR A 294 19.83 15.14 -6.32
C THR A 294 19.35 15.96 -7.54
N PRO A 295 20.21 16.35 -8.49
CA PRO A 295 19.76 16.95 -9.74
C PRO A 295 18.75 16.08 -10.51
N ALA A 296 18.87 14.74 -10.45
CA ALA A 296 17.95 13.83 -11.14
C ALA A 296 16.59 13.76 -10.44
N THR A 297 16.57 13.42 -9.14
CA THR A 297 15.32 13.35 -8.36
C THR A 297 14.66 14.72 -8.21
N GLY A 298 15.45 15.81 -8.18
CA GLY A 298 14.95 17.18 -8.21
C GLY A 298 14.30 17.56 -9.54
N GLN A 299 14.80 17.07 -10.67
CA GLN A 299 14.14 17.22 -11.97
C GLN A 299 12.81 16.46 -12.01
N ASP A 300 12.75 15.24 -11.48
CA ASP A 300 11.50 14.45 -11.42
C ASP A 300 10.42 15.20 -10.63
N VAL A 301 10.77 15.70 -9.44
CA VAL A 301 9.87 16.54 -8.62
C VAL A 301 9.45 17.79 -9.38
N ALA A 302 10.38 18.49 -10.03
CA ALA A 302 10.08 19.71 -10.78
C ALA A 302 9.12 19.46 -11.95
N VAL A 303 9.26 18.34 -12.66
CA VAL A 303 8.36 17.94 -13.75
C VAL A 303 6.94 17.71 -13.24
N VAL A 304 6.79 16.98 -12.12
CA VAL A 304 5.47 16.73 -11.50
C VAL A 304 4.81 18.03 -11.07
N LEU A 305 5.53 18.88 -10.33
CA LEU A 305 5.00 20.18 -9.88
C LEU A 305 4.64 21.09 -11.05
N SER A 306 5.44 21.09 -12.13
CA SER A 306 5.15 21.86 -13.35
C SER A 306 3.88 21.36 -14.04
N ARG A 307 3.68 20.04 -14.14
CA ARG A 307 2.46 19.45 -14.71
C ARG A 307 1.23 19.85 -13.91
N ILE A 308 1.30 19.76 -12.58
CA ILE A 308 0.19 20.16 -11.69
C ILE A 308 -0.13 21.65 -11.86
N ALA A 309 0.88 22.52 -11.89
CA ALA A 309 0.68 23.94 -12.11
C ALA A 309 -0.01 24.23 -13.47
N LEU A 310 0.45 23.60 -14.55
CA LEU A 310 -0.16 23.73 -15.88
C LEU A 310 -1.61 23.21 -15.89
N ALA A 311 -1.88 22.09 -15.24
CA ALA A 311 -3.23 21.53 -15.13
C ALA A 311 -4.15 22.46 -14.33
N ALA A 312 -3.67 23.07 -13.24
CA ALA A 312 -4.43 24.05 -12.46
C ALA A 312 -4.82 25.27 -13.31
N PHE A 313 -3.88 25.81 -14.09
CA PHE A 313 -4.19 26.92 -15.00
C PHE A 313 -5.21 26.52 -16.07
N ALA A 314 -5.05 25.34 -16.68
CA ALA A 314 -5.98 24.84 -17.67
C ALA A 314 -7.38 24.63 -17.09
N ASP A 315 -7.49 24.10 -15.88
CA ASP A 315 -8.76 23.88 -15.18
C ASP A 315 -9.47 25.21 -14.88
N ILE A 316 -8.75 26.21 -14.32
CA ILE A 316 -9.30 27.55 -14.06
C ILE A 316 -9.75 28.22 -15.35
N GLN A 317 -8.96 28.14 -16.43
CA GLN A 317 -9.31 28.72 -17.72
C GLN A 317 -10.54 28.05 -18.36
N SER A 318 -10.74 26.75 -18.11
CA SER A 318 -11.91 26.02 -18.59
C SER A 318 -13.22 26.43 -17.91
N GLN A 319 -13.15 27.17 -16.79
CA GLN A 319 -14.27 27.61 -15.97
C GLN A 319 -14.50 29.13 -16.11
N PRO A 320 -15.44 29.59 -16.96
CA PRO A 320 -15.59 31.02 -17.32
C PRO A 320 -15.88 31.97 -16.15
N ASN A 321 -16.41 31.45 -15.04
CA ASN A 321 -16.77 32.20 -13.84
C ASN A 321 -16.08 31.68 -12.58
N TRP A 322 -14.92 31.02 -12.70
CA TRP A 322 -14.21 30.45 -11.54
C TRP A 322 -13.96 31.48 -10.43
N LEU A 323 -13.58 32.71 -10.79
CA LEU A 323 -13.39 33.82 -9.84
C LEU A 323 -14.66 34.23 -9.07
N LYS A 324 -15.84 33.84 -9.55
CA LYS A 324 -17.13 34.03 -8.89
C LYS A 324 -17.65 32.76 -8.23
N SER A 325 -16.92 31.65 -8.35
CA SER A 325 -17.26 30.38 -7.72
C SER A 325 -16.67 30.32 -6.31
N ASP A 326 -17.19 29.39 -5.52
CA ASP A 326 -16.67 29.12 -4.18
C ASP A 326 -15.43 28.20 -4.19
N GLU A 327 -14.93 27.80 -5.38
CA GLU A 327 -13.76 26.93 -5.51
C GLU A 327 -12.47 27.73 -5.26
N THR A 328 -11.71 27.34 -4.24
CA THR A 328 -10.42 27.96 -3.90
C THR A 328 -9.28 27.44 -4.78
N PHE A 329 -8.19 28.21 -4.90
CA PHE A 329 -7.01 27.76 -5.64
C PHE A 329 -6.41 26.46 -5.05
N LEU A 330 -6.45 26.29 -3.73
CA LEU A 330 -6.01 25.06 -3.06
C LEU A 330 -6.90 23.87 -3.44
N GLN A 331 -8.22 24.07 -3.57
CA GLN A 331 -9.13 23.03 -4.06
C GLN A 331 -8.84 22.67 -5.53
N VAL A 332 -8.49 23.65 -6.37
CA VAL A 332 -8.01 23.37 -7.74
C VAL A 332 -6.72 22.55 -7.70
N LEU A 333 -5.73 22.94 -6.89
CA LEU A 333 -4.47 22.19 -6.76
C LEU A 333 -4.71 20.76 -6.26
N LEU A 334 -5.58 20.58 -5.26
CA LEU A 334 -5.99 19.26 -4.79
C LEU A 334 -6.63 18.42 -5.90
N LYS A 335 -7.56 19.03 -6.65
CA LYS A 335 -8.27 18.38 -7.76
C LYS A 335 -7.33 17.97 -8.89
N VAL A 336 -6.46 18.86 -9.33
CA VAL A 336 -5.57 18.62 -10.49
C VAL A 336 -4.29 17.85 -10.14
N SER A 337 -3.95 17.76 -8.85
CA SER A 337 -2.85 16.91 -8.37
C SER A 337 -3.25 15.46 -8.18
N ASP A 338 -4.54 15.12 -8.11
CA ASP A 338 -4.98 13.73 -8.06
C ASP A 338 -4.48 12.98 -9.31
N PRO A 339 -3.73 11.87 -9.17
CA PRO A 339 -3.29 11.06 -10.31
C PRO A 339 -4.44 10.58 -11.21
N ALA A 340 -5.66 10.49 -10.68
CA ALA A 340 -6.85 10.12 -11.43
C ALA A 340 -7.53 11.30 -12.16
N TYR A 341 -7.04 12.53 -11.99
CA TYR A 341 -7.64 13.73 -12.59
C TYR A 341 -7.71 13.63 -14.11
N LYS A 342 -8.91 13.89 -14.66
CA LYS A 342 -9.16 14.01 -16.10
C LYS A 342 -9.73 15.40 -16.40
N PRO A 343 -9.12 16.17 -17.33
CA PRO A 343 -9.61 17.49 -17.71
C PRO A 343 -11.09 17.45 -18.13
N GLY A 344 -11.89 18.39 -17.63
CA GLY A 344 -13.30 18.56 -18.02
C GLY A 344 -14.30 17.63 -17.31
N GLN A 345 -13.88 16.81 -16.33
CA GLN A 345 -14.82 16.14 -15.43
C GLN A 345 -15.27 17.10 -14.32
N ALA A 346 -16.58 17.16 -14.06
CA ALA A 346 -17.11 17.91 -12.93
C ALA A 346 -16.58 17.34 -11.61
N PRO A 347 -16.25 18.19 -10.62
CA PRO A 347 -15.70 17.72 -9.35
C PRO A 347 -16.65 16.76 -8.64
N LYS A 348 -16.10 15.67 -8.07
CA LYS A 348 -16.77 14.95 -6.98
C LYS A 348 -16.79 15.86 -5.76
N THR A 349 -17.93 15.91 -5.07
CA THR A 349 -18.25 16.86 -4.00
C THR A 349 -17.06 17.06 -3.04
N PRO A 350 -16.50 18.28 -2.93
CA PRO A 350 -15.41 18.54 -2.00
C PRO A 350 -15.90 18.42 -0.55
N VAL A 351 -15.00 17.96 0.33
CA VAL A 351 -15.18 18.07 1.78
C VAL A 351 -15.28 19.56 2.12
N LYS A 352 -16.32 19.91 2.88
CA LYS A 352 -16.73 21.27 3.18
C LYS A 352 -15.62 21.97 3.99
N ALA A 353 -14.93 22.94 3.40
CA ALA A 353 -14.12 23.89 4.14
C ALA A 353 -15.04 25.04 4.61
N ASP A 354 -14.99 25.39 5.88
CA ASP A 354 -15.76 26.52 6.42
C ASP A 354 -15.30 27.84 5.76
N ALA A 355 -16.29 28.66 5.36
CA ALA A 355 -16.09 29.86 4.55
C ALA A 355 -15.39 31.00 5.31
N ILE A 356 -14.48 31.72 4.63
CA ILE A 356 -13.93 33.01 5.07
C ILE A 356 -14.71 34.12 4.34
N ALA A 357 -15.09 35.18 5.07
CA ALA A 357 -15.99 36.24 4.59
C ALA A 357 -15.40 37.11 3.45
N ALA A 358 -16.31 37.65 2.63
CA ALA A 358 -16.10 38.04 1.23
C ALA A 358 -16.07 39.57 0.97
N ASP A 359 -15.49 40.37 1.86
CA ASP A 359 -15.70 41.83 1.82
C ASP A 359 -14.54 42.69 1.28
N ASP A 360 -13.47 42.12 0.69
CA ASP A 360 -12.34 42.92 0.16
C ASP A 360 -11.87 42.50 -1.25
N MET A 361 -12.71 42.65 -2.28
CA MET A 361 -12.28 42.41 -3.69
C MET A 361 -12.39 43.63 -4.61
N SER A 362 -11.22 44.12 -5.05
CA SER A 362 -10.98 45.06 -6.15
C SER A 362 -10.49 44.33 -7.43
N PRO A 363 -10.54 44.94 -8.63
CA PRO A 363 -10.64 44.19 -9.88
C PRO A 363 -9.29 43.69 -10.43
N LEU A 364 -9.14 42.36 -10.53
CA LEU A 364 -7.95 41.66 -11.03
C LEU A 364 -7.98 41.43 -12.55
N ALA A 365 -8.07 42.50 -13.34
CA ALA A 365 -7.88 42.43 -14.79
C ALA A 365 -6.41 42.27 -15.22
N TYR A 366 -5.48 42.16 -14.27
CA TYR A 366 -4.06 41.93 -14.50
C TYR A 366 -3.53 41.00 -13.42
N LEU A 367 -3.41 39.71 -13.69
CA LEU A 367 -2.62 38.83 -12.82
C LEU A 367 -1.13 39.22 -13.01
N PRO A 368 -0.44 39.80 -12.02
CA PRO A 368 0.95 40.21 -12.18
C PRO A 368 1.86 38.98 -12.11
N GLN A 369 3.03 39.04 -12.77
CA GLN A 369 4.18 38.13 -12.59
C GLN A 369 4.49 37.78 -11.12
N LYS A 370 4.05 38.64 -10.18
CA LYS A 370 4.18 38.48 -8.73
C LYS A 370 3.44 37.25 -8.19
N ILE A 371 2.28 36.87 -8.73
CA ILE A 371 1.55 35.65 -8.29
C ILE A 371 2.25 34.39 -8.82
N LEU A 372 2.76 34.43 -10.07
CA LEU A 372 3.58 33.34 -10.62
C LEU A 372 4.88 33.19 -9.82
N ASN A 373 5.50 34.29 -9.42
CA ASN A 373 6.70 34.31 -8.57
C ASN A 373 6.40 33.98 -7.10
N GLU A 374 5.18 34.17 -6.61
CA GLU A 374 4.75 33.69 -5.29
C GLU A 374 4.42 32.20 -5.31
N ILE A 375 3.94 31.64 -6.42
CA ILE A 375 3.70 30.19 -6.58
C ILE A 375 5.02 29.44 -6.78
N VAL A 376 5.88 29.94 -7.69
CA VAL A 376 7.26 29.45 -7.84
C VAL A 376 8.03 29.72 -6.55
N GLY A 377 7.80 30.87 -5.91
CA GLY A 377 8.31 31.22 -4.60
C GLY A 377 7.88 30.20 -3.55
N LEU A 378 6.59 29.88 -3.42
CA LEU A 378 6.06 28.89 -2.48
C LEU A 378 6.65 27.49 -2.74
N ILE A 379 6.89 27.11 -4.01
CA ILE A 379 7.52 25.85 -4.40
C ILE A 379 9.03 25.85 -4.08
N VAL A 380 9.72 26.98 -4.24
CA VAL A 380 11.18 27.13 -4.06
C VAL A 380 11.56 27.47 -2.61
N THR A 381 10.75 28.24 -1.87
CA THR A 381 10.98 28.60 -0.46
C THR A 381 10.48 27.55 0.52
N ASN A 382 9.63 26.61 0.09
CA ASN A 382 9.32 25.39 0.86
C ASN A 382 10.27 24.23 0.53
N GLN A 383 11.44 24.49 -0.05
CA GLN A 383 12.50 23.48 -0.24
C GLN A 383 12.90 22.76 1.06
N ASN A 384 12.68 23.38 2.23
CA ASN A 384 12.87 22.76 3.55
C ASN A 384 11.59 22.15 4.16
N THR A 385 10.43 22.34 3.55
CA THR A 385 9.14 21.79 4.00
C THR A 385 8.86 20.46 3.30
N ILE A 386 9.31 20.29 2.06
CA ILE A 386 9.19 19.03 1.31
C ILE A 386 9.87 17.85 2.04
N PRO A 387 11.10 17.98 2.61
CA PRO A 387 11.70 16.93 3.42
C PRO A 387 10.98 16.68 4.76
N VAL A 388 10.38 17.72 5.35
CA VAL A 388 9.70 17.66 6.67
C VAL A 388 8.29 17.07 6.55
N VAL A 389 7.67 17.09 5.36
CA VAL A 389 6.33 16.49 5.16
C VAL A 389 6.40 15.11 4.49
N MET A 390 7.49 14.79 3.76
CA MET A 390 7.64 13.49 3.09
C MET A 390 8.39 12.43 3.90
N ASN A 391 9.30 12.84 4.77
CA ASN A 391 9.78 11.98 5.84
C ASN A 391 8.92 12.33 7.03
N ASP A 392 7.96 11.46 7.37
CA ASP A 392 7.35 11.34 8.68
C ASP A 392 8.26 11.95 9.78
N PRO A 393 8.15 13.27 10.04
CA PRO A 393 9.25 14.01 10.68
C PRO A 393 9.31 13.67 12.17
N TYR A 394 8.25 13.02 12.65
CA TYR A 394 8.04 12.56 14.00
C TYR A 394 8.14 11.03 14.13
N LYS A 395 8.43 10.30 13.04
CA LYS A 395 8.52 8.83 13.00
C LYS A 395 7.22 8.11 13.44
N LEU A 396 6.09 8.78 13.29
CA LEU A 396 4.78 8.34 13.73
C LEU A 396 4.16 7.27 12.82
N THR A 397 4.43 7.27 11.52
CA THR A 397 3.86 6.30 10.57
C THR A 397 4.89 5.25 10.17
N LEU A 398 6.02 5.65 9.60
CA LEU A 398 7.05 4.74 9.04
C LEU A 398 8.36 4.79 9.84
N GLY A 399 8.26 4.99 11.16
CA GLY A 399 9.42 5.06 12.03
C GLY A 399 10.41 3.90 11.83
N PRO A 400 11.74 4.17 11.85
CA PRO A 400 12.77 3.17 11.58
C PRO A 400 12.66 1.98 12.54
N ASN A 401 13.09 0.79 12.11
CA ASN A 401 12.97 -0.46 12.87
C ASN A 401 11.51 -0.78 13.28
N HIS A 402 10.56 -0.47 12.40
CA HIS A 402 9.14 -0.78 12.59
C HIS A 402 8.52 -0.10 13.82
N THR A 403 9.02 1.09 14.20
CA THR A 403 8.59 1.83 15.40
C THR A 403 7.39 2.75 15.17
N GLY A 404 7.03 3.02 13.91
CA GLY A 404 5.84 3.80 13.58
C GLY A 404 4.54 3.00 13.71
N HIS A 405 3.42 3.73 13.82
CA HIS A 405 2.06 3.21 13.95
C HIS A 405 1.60 2.38 12.75
N HIS A 406 2.25 2.52 11.59
CA HIS A 406 1.97 1.67 10.43
C HIS A 406 2.26 0.18 10.68
N PHE A 407 3.04 -0.13 11.72
CA PHE A 407 3.41 -1.50 12.09
C PHE A 407 2.69 -1.98 13.37
N ASP A 408 1.71 -1.22 13.89
CA ASP A 408 1.06 -1.52 15.16
C ASP A 408 0.04 -2.66 15.07
N TYR A 409 -0.39 -3.07 13.87
CA TYR A 409 -1.44 -4.09 13.68
C TYR A 409 -1.18 -5.46 14.33
N TRP A 410 0.08 -5.75 14.66
CA TRP A 410 0.52 -6.98 15.34
C TRP A 410 0.78 -6.78 16.84
N ARG A 411 0.48 -5.61 17.38
CA ARG A 411 0.70 -5.21 18.79
C ARG A 411 -0.35 -4.23 19.34
N ASP A 412 -1.39 -3.94 18.58
CA ASP A 412 -2.46 -2.97 18.89
C ASP A 412 -3.61 -3.55 19.71
N ALA A 413 -3.39 -4.66 20.43
CA ALA A 413 -4.33 -5.19 21.41
C ALA A 413 -4.42 -4.21 22.59
N ASP A 414 -5.65 -3.95 23.04
CA ASP A 414 -5.94 -3.16 24.22
C ASP A 414 -7.05 -3.82 25.05
N PRO A 415 -6.72 -4.90 25.80
CA PRO A 415 -7.71 -5.61 26.61
C PRO A 415 -8.36 -4.71 27.67
N ALA A 416 -7.64 -3.69 28.16
CA ALA A 416 -8.15 -2.75 29.14
C ALA A 416 -9.30 -1.89 28.58
N ASN A 417 -9.27 -1.57 27.29
CA ASN A 417 -10.33 -0.84 26.59
C ASN A 417 -11.23 -1.75 25.73
N GLY A 418 -11.22 -3.06 25.99
CA GLY A 418 -12.15 -4.00 25.38
C GLY A 418 -11.81 -4.42 23.94
N LYS A 419 -10.53 -4.35 23.56
CA LYS A 419 -9.97 -4.91 22.33
C LYS A 419 -8.94 -6.00 22.68
N PRO A 420 -9.37 -7.24 22.94
CA PRO A 420 -8.50 -8.27 23.54
C PRO A 420 -7.45 -8.85 22.59
N LEU A 421 -7.68 -8.76 21.27
CA LEU A 421 -6.80 -9.27 20.22
C LEU A 421 -6.19 -8.10 19.45
N THR A 422 -4.99 -8.30 18.92
CA THR A 422 -4.46 -7.41 17.88
C THR A 422 -5.30 -7.53 16.61
N SER A 423 -5.22 -6.52 15.73
CA SER A 423 -5.87 -6.57 14.41
C SER A 423 -5.45 -7.80 13.62
N ALA A 424 -4.16 -8.15 13.64
CA ALA A 424 -3.62 -9.32 12.96
C ALA A 424 -4.11 -10.65 13.58
N GLU A 425 -4.14 -10.77 14.91
CA GLU A 425 -4.66 -11.99 15.56
C GLU A 425 -6.16 -12.18 15.31
N TYR A 426 -6.93 -11.09 15.34
CA TYR A 426 -8.36 -11.16 15.01
C TYR A 426 -8.57 -11.61 13.55
N ALA A 427 -7.82 -11.02 12.61
CA ALA A 427 -7.86 -11.42 11.20
C ALA A 427 -7.48 -12.89 11.01
N ALA A 428 -6.41 -13.35 11.66
CA ALA A 428 -5.94 -14.73 11.63
C ALA A 428 -7.02 -15.70 12.15
N ALA A 429 -7.67 -15.38 13.27
CA ALA A 429 -8.75 -16.18 13.84
C ALA A 429 -9.96 -16.23 12.90
N TRP A 430 -10.33 -15.10 12.29
CA TRP A 430 -11.45 -15.03 11.36
C TRP A 430 -11.19 -15.83 10.07
N ILE A 431 -10.01 -15.70 9.46
CA ILE A 431 -9.66 -16.47 8.26
C ILE A 431 -9.59 -17.98 8.56
N THR A 432 -9.08 -18.35 9.73
CA THR A 432 -9.07 -19.76 10.18
C THR A 432 -10.50 -20.30 10.31
N HIS A 433 -11.40 -19.50 10.89
CA HIS A 433 -12.82 -19.85 10.99
C HIS A 433 -13.45 -20.05 9.60
N LEU A 434 -13.21 -19.14 8.65
CA LEU A 434 -13.70 -19.26 7.28
C LEU A 434 -13.15 -20.49 6.56
N ALA A 435 -11.87 -20.82 6.76
CA ALA A 435 -11.26 -22.01 6.18
C ALA A 435 -11.90 -23.31 6.68
N LYS A 436 -12.20 -23.40 7.99
CA LYS A 436 -12.94 -24.54 8.56
C LYS A 436 -14.35 -24.66 8.00
N GLN A 437 -15.05 -23.54 7.80
CA GLN A 437 -16.38 -23.55 7.19
C GLN A 437 -16.33 -24.05 5.74
N ALA A 438 -15.33 -23.60 4.97
CA ALA A 438 -15.10 -24.05 3.61
C ALA A 438 -14.82 -25.56 3.54
N GLN A 439 -13.90 -26.08 4.38
CA GLN A 439 -13.61 -27.51 4.47
C GLN A 439 -14.87 -28.33 4.81
N ALA A 440 -15.73 -27.83 5.69
CA ALA A 440 -16.96 -28.53 6.07
C ALA A 440 -18.00 -28.58 4.94
N GLY A 441 -17.75 -27.97 3.76
CA GLY A 441 -18.69 -27.87 2.66
C GLY A 441 -19.95 -27.07 3.02
N LYS A 442 -19.89 -26.30 4.11
CA LYS A 442 -21.02 -25.50 4.60
C LYS A 442 -21.02 -24.16 3.86
N LYS A 443 -22.20 -23.64 3.53
CA LYS A 443 -22.33 -22.19 3.27
C LYS A 443 -21.87 -21.45 4.52
N VAL A 444 -21.15 -20.34 4.34
CA VAL A 444 -20.64 -19.51 5.45
C VAL A 444 -21.76 -19.27 6.47
N ASP A 445 -21.57 -19.75 7.70
CA ASP A 445 -22.60 -19.71 8.74
C ASP A 445 -22.63 -18.33 9.38
N THR A 446 -23.75 -17.62 9.21
CA THR A 446 -23.94 -16.25 9.65
C THR A 446 -24.05 -16.06 11.18
N THR A 447 -23.90 -17.12 11.98
CA THR A 447 -24.08 -17.09 13.44
C THR A 447 -23.00 -17.86 14.22
N ALA A 448 -21.91 -18.26 13.56
CA ALA A 448 -20.90 -19.10 14.19
C ALA A 448 -19.88 -18.29 15.01
N LYS A 449 -19.50 -18.84 16.16
CA LYS A 449 -18.38 -18.36 16.99
C LYS A 449 -17.11 -19.14 16.66
N PRO A 450 -15.92 -18.51 16.65
CA PRO A 450 -14.67 -19.25 16.58
C PRO A 450 -14.55 -20.20 17.77
N GLU A 451 -14.08 -21.41 17.50
CA GLU A 451 -13.76 -22.38 18.53
C GLU A 451 -12.44 -22.02 19.21
N GLU A 452 -12.19 -22.54 20.41
CA GLU A 452 -10.93 -22.31 21.14
C GLU A 452 -9.68 -22.69 20.31
N ALA A 453 -9.82 -23.69 19.43
CA ALA A 453 -8.78 -24.08 18.49
C ALA A 453 -8.49 -23.02 17.42
N ASP A 454 -9.45 -22.20 17.01
CA ASP A 454 -9.26 -21.10 16.06
C ASP A 454 -8.39 -20.00 16.69
N LEU A 455 -8.72 -19.64 17.92
CA LEU A 455 -7.95 -18.68 18.69
C LEU A 455 -6.54 -19.19 18.96
N ALA A 456 -6.39 -20.48 19.31
CA ALA A 456 -5.08 -21.10 19.51
C ALA A 456 -4.21 -21.11 18.23
N ALA A 457 -4.81 -21.35 17.06
CA ALA A 457 -4.10 -21.30 15.78
C ALA A 457 -3.63 -19.87 15.46
N ALA A 458 -4.48 -18.87 15.68
CA ALA A 458 -4.12 -17.45 15.53
C ALA A 458 -2.95 -17.05 16.45
N TYR A 459 -3.02 -17.41 17.74
CA TYR A 459 -1.92 -17.13 18.68
C TYR A 459 -0.62 -17.85 18.30
N LYS A 460 -0.70 -19.09 17.81
CA LYS A 460 0.48 -19.85 17.37
C LYS A 460 1.13 -19.20 16.14
N ALA A 461 0.32 -18.73 15.19
CA ALA A 461 0.82 -18.03 14.00
C ALA A 461 1.51 -16.71 14.38
N ALA A 462 0.92 -15.93 15.28
CA ALA A 462 1.54 -14.71 15.81
C ALA A 462 2.86 -15.00 16.56
N ALA A 463 2.92 -16.08 17.35
CA ALA A 463 4.10 -16.45 18.11
C ALA A 463 5.28 -16.92 17.23
N ALA A 464 5.02 -17.57 16.09
CA ALA A 464 6.05 -18.08 15.19
C ALA A 464 6.93 -16.98 14.57
N THR A 465 6.43 -15.74 14.50
CA THR A 465 7.13 -14.58 13.93
C THR A 465 8.00 -13.85 14.96
N SER A 466 7.75 -14.06 16.26
CA SER A 466 8.52 -13.43 17.35
C SER A 466 9.92 -14.01 17.57
N THR A 467 10.21 -15.18 16.99
CA THR A 467 11.56 -15.77 16.97
C THR A 467 12.36 -15.30 15.76
N SER A 468 12.88 -14.08 15.82
CA SER A 468 13.97 -13.66 14.93
C SER A 468 15.18 -14.58 15.17
N PRO A 469 15.84 -15.12 14.13
CA PRO A 469 17.13 -15.76 14.33
C PRO A 469 18.11 -14.66 14.75
N SER A 470 18.52 -14.68 16.01
CA SER A 470 19.64 -13.87 16.51
C SER A 470 20.86 -14.18 15.63
N ALA A 471 21.23 -13.23 14.76
CA ALA A 471 22.44 -13.29 13.98
C ALA A 471 23.64 -13.35 14.92
N THR A 472 24.10 -14.58 15.19
CA THR A 472 25.41 -14.80 15.78
C THR A 472 26.43 -14.51 14.69
N PRO A 473 27.43 -13.63 14.91
CA PRO A 473 28.37 -13.30 13.86
C PRO A 473 29.29 -14.49 13.62
N THR A 474 28.99 -15.27 12.58
CA THR A 474 29.88 -16.35 12.12
C THR A 474 31.14 -15.72 11.54
N LYS A 475 32.26 -15.89 12.26
CA LYS A 475 33.59 -15.56 11.74
C LYS A 475 33.80 -16.25 10.40
N SER A 476 34.09 -15.43 9.38
CA SER A 476 34.50 -15.86 8.06
C SER A 476 35.74 -16.75 8.16
N ALA A 477 35.61 -18.02 7.75
CA ALA A 477 36.72 -18.95 7.60
C ALA A 477 37.00 -19.14 6.10
N THR A 478 38.20 -18.72 5.70
CA THR A 478 38.80 -18.88 4.37
C THR A 478 38.86 -20.36 3.95
N PRO A 479 38.64 -20.69 2.66
CA PRO A 479 38.59 -22.09 2.23
C PRO A 479 39.99 -22.71 2.22
N THR A 480 40.13 -23.87 2.85
CA THR A 480 41.37 -24.66 2.88
C THR A 480 41.32 -25.75 1.80
N THR A 481 42.37 -25.83 1.01
CA THR A 481 42.63 -26.87 0.01
C THR A 481 43.19 -28.15 0.64
N SER A 482 42.55 -29.27 0.28
CA SER A 482 43.00 -30.66 0.10
C SER A 482 44.24 -31.25 0.81
N ALA A 483 43.99 -32.44 1.38
CA ALA A 483 44.75 -33.69 1.25
C ALA A 483 45.52 -34.26 2.46
N ALA A 484 44.91 -35.32 3.01
CA ALA A 484 45.50 -36.64 3.33
C ALA A 484 46.31 -36.79 4.65
N PRO A 485 46.49 -38.04 5.15
CA PRO A 485 45.85 -38.49 6.39
C PRO A 485 46.90 -38.84 7.47
N THR A 486 46.46 -39.43 8.60
CA THR A 486 47.00 -40.67 9.22
C THR A 486 46.95 -40.61 10.77
N THR A 487 46.30 -41.64 11.33
CA THR A 487 46.57 -42.35 12.61
C THR A 487 46.38 -41.69 13.99
N THR A 488 45.39 -42.27 14.69
CA THR A 488 45.51 -43.00 15.97
C THR A 488 45.80 -42.23 17.27
N SER A 489 44.90 -42.45 18.22
CA SER A 489 45.17 -42.90 19.60
C SER A 489 44.91 -41.91 20.73
N SER A 490 43.97 -42.34 21.58
CA SER A 490 44.01 -42.29 23.04
C SER A 490 43.68 -40.99 23.78
N ALA A 491 42.51 -41.02 24.41
CA ALA A 491 42.24 -40.43 25.74
C ALA A 491 43.20 -41.08 26.79
N PRO A 492 43.41 -40.55 28.03
CA PRO A 492 42.34 -40.19 28.96
C PRO A 492 42.58 -39.02 29.96
N THR A 493 41.47 -38.53 30.51
CA THR A 493 41.14 -38.23 31.93
C THR A 493 42.22 -37.71 32.90
N THR A 494 41.97 -36.57 33.56
CA THR A 494 41.79 -36.41 35.04
C THR A 494 41.51 -34.94 35.46
N THR A 495 40.32 -34.74 36.03
CA THR A 495 39.86 -34.05 37.28
C THR A 495 40.74 -33.00 38.04
N PRO A 496 40.19 -32.29 39.06
CA PRO A 496 39.92 -30.84 39.04
C PRO A 496 40.75 -30.05 40.08
N THR A 497 40.71 -28.71 40.06
CA THR A 497 41.10 -27.93 41.24
C THR A 497 40.36 -26.60 41.36
N THR A 498 39.92 -26.36 42.58
CA THR A 498 39.08 -25.28 43.10
C THR A 498 39.89 -24.05 43.55
N SER A 499 39.17 -22.93 43.67
CA SER A 499 39.41 -21.74 44.50
C SER A 499 40.47 -20.70 44.08
N ALA A 500 40.00 -19.48 43.76
CA ALA A 500 40.11 -18.33 44.66
C ALA A 500 39.39 -17.08 44.09
N SER A 501 38.49 -16.50 44.89
CA SER A 501 38.21 -15.05 44.94
C SER A 501 39.23 -14.44 45.95
N PRO A 502 39.56 -13.13 46.01
CA PRO A 502 38.59 -12.02 45.99
C PRO A 502 39.08 -10.63 45.46
N THR A 503 38.12 -9.69 45.50
CA THR A 503 38.26 -8.26 45.85
C THR A 503 38.24 -7.21 44.73
N THR A 504 37.23 -6.36 44.92
CA THR A 504 36.87 -5.05 44.38
C THR A 504 37.99 -4.00 44.38
N THR A 505 38.06 -3.16 43.34
CA THR A 505 38.44 -1.75 43.50
C THR A 505 37.68 -0.88 42.48
N SER A 506 37.07 0.18 43.00
CA SER A 506 36.32 1.23 42.32
C SER A 506 37.27 2.25 41.68
N VAL A 507 36.99 2.69 40.45
CA VAL A 507 37.42 3.99 39.90
C VAL A 507 36.32 4.54 38.97
N ALA A 508 36.00 5.82 39.17
CA ALA A 508 34.93 6.61 38.58
C ALA A 508 35.06 6.88 37.06
N PRO A 509 33.96 7.21 36.36
CA PRO A 509 33.97 7.54 34.93
C PRO A 509 34.34 9.01 34.67
N GLN A 510 35.26 9.22 33.73
CA GLN A 510 35.62 10.53 33.19
C GLN A 510 34.56 11.01 32.17
N SER A 511 34.06 12.21 32.42
CA SER A 511 33.21 13.03 31.57
C SER A 511 34.02 13.70 30.45
N THR A 512 33.60 13.55 29.20
CA THR A 512 34.10 14.35 28.07
C THR A 512 33.08 15.44 27.71
N THR A 513 33.52 16.68 27.88
CA THR A 513 32.82 17.95 27.67
C THR A 513 32.76 18.32 26.18
N ALA A 514 31.59 18.78 25.72
CA ALA A 514 31.38 19.41 24.41
C ALA A 514 31.81 20.90 24.43
N PRO A 515 32.32 21.46 23.32
CA PRO A 515 32.71 22.87 23.28
C PRO A 515 31.53 23.82 22.99
N ALA A 516 31.48 24.91 23.75
CA ALA A 516 30.56 26.02 23.62
C ALA A 516 30.95 26.98 22.47
N PRO A 517 30.00 27.71 21.84
CA PRO A 517 30.32 28.84 20.98
C PRO A 517 30.31 30.16 21.76
N THR A 518 31.30 30.98 21.41
CA THR A 518 31.71 32.27 21.95
C THR A 518 30.70 33.40 21.73
N SER A 519 30.52 34.24 22.76
CA SER A 519 29.78 35.50 22.72
C SER A 519 30.43 36.55 21.82
N ALA A 520 29.62 37.30 21.07
CA ALA A 520 29.98 38.59 20.49
C ALA A 520 28.97 39.66 20.93
N THR A 521 29.53 40.82 21.23
CA THR A 521 28.99 41.94 22.00
C THR A 521 27.88 42.73 21.30
N THR A 522 26.97 43.21 22.16
CA THR A 522 25.92 44.22 22.01
C THR A 522 26.32 45.51 21.28
N THR A 523 25.45 45.95 20.35
CA THR A 523 25.19 47.37 20.11
C THR A 523 23.67 47.60 20.08
N GLU A 524 23.27 48.56 20.89
CA GLU A 524 21.97 49.08 21.25
C GLU A 524 21.23 49.74 20.07
N THR A 525 19.93 49.47 19.90
CA THR A 525 18.99 50.36 19.18
C THR A 525 17.57 50.17 19.73
N ALA A 526 16.89 51.31 19.87
CA ALA A 526 15.78 51.60 20.78
C ALA A 526 14.44 50.91 20.50
N LYS A 527 13.71 50.71 21.61
CA LYS A 527 12.30 50.27 21.72
C LYS A 527 11.34 51.44 21.42
N PRO A 528 10.22 51.26 20.68
CA PRO A 528 9.20 52.29 20.58
C PRO A 528 8.22 52.21 21.77
N THR A 529 8.02 53.36 22.41
CA THR A 529 7.08 53.61 23.51
C THR A 529 5.69 53.90 22.96
N THR A 530 4.69 53.09 23.32
CA THR A 530 3.28 53.34 23.02
C THR A 530 2.73 54.37 24.02
N THR A 531 2.40 55.56 23.53
CA THR A 531 1.71 56.60 24.29
C THR A 531 0.20 56.44 24.11
N VAL A 532 -0.53 56.30 25.21
CA VAL A 532 -1.99 56.29 25.28
C VAL A 532 -2.47 57.75 25.34
N ALA A 533 -3.43 58.12 24.48
CA ALA A 533 -4.20 59.36 24.56
C ALA A 533 -5.70 59.03 24.73
N PRO A 534 -6.48 59.87 25.43
CA PRO A 534 -7.76 59.48 26.01
C PRO A 534 -8.94 59.59 25.04
N THR A 535 -9.87 58.65 25.14
CA THR A 535 -11.14 58.61 24.40
C THR A 535 -12.18 59.48 25.11
N THR A 536 -12.63 60.54 24.43
CA THR A 536 -13.77 61.37 24.85
C THR A 536 -15.08 60.65 24.51
N THR A 537 -15.94 60.55 25.52
CA THR A 537 -17.28 59.98 25.47
C THR A 537 -18.24 60.94 24.75
N THR A 538 -18.94 60.48 23.72
CA THR A 538 -20.14 61.16 23.21
C THR A 538 -21.28 60.15 23.13
N GLU A 539 -22.25 60.38 24.00
CA GLU A 539 -23.50 59.67 24.22
C GLU A 539 -24.43 59.82 22.99
N SER A 540 -24.88 58.70 22.43
CA SER A 540 -25.82 58.66 21.30
C SER A 540 -27.24 58.48 21.84
N ALA A 541 -28.06 59.53 21.67
CA ALA A 541 -29.47 59.54 22.03
C ALA A 541 -30.32 58.86 20.94
N ALA A 542 -31.21 57.97 21.38
CA ALA A 542 -32.23 57.31 20.56
C ALA A 542 -33.36 58.28 20.15
N PRO A 543 -33.98 58.14 18.98
CA PRO A 543 -35.26 58.76 18.70
C PRO A 543 -36.42 57.78 18.93
N SER A 544 -37.31 58.18 19.83
CA SER A 544 -38.61 57.56 20.09
C SER A 544 -39.59 57.87 18.95
N THR A 545 -40.32 56.85 18.53
CA THR A 545 -41.49 56.95 17.65
C THR A 545 -42.70 57.43 18.43
N THR A 546 -43.43 58.42 17.91
CA THR A 546 -44.80 58.73 18.35
C THR A 546 -45.63 59.17 17.13
N SER A 547 -46.87 58.70 17.16
CA SER A 547 -47.88 58.61 16.12
C SER A 547 -48.59 59.94 15.79
N THR A 548 -49.43 59.90 14.74
CA THR A 548 -50.56 60.79 14.37
C THR A 548 -50.17 62.20 13.89
N LYS A 549 -50.63 62.67 12.72
CA LYS A 549 -51.97 62.62 12.12
C LYS A 549 -51.88 62.85 10.60
#